data_AF-A0AA91H0J1-F1
#
_entry.id   AF-A0AA91H0J1-F1
#
_cell.length_a   1.000
_cell.length_b   1.000
_cell.length_c   1.000
_cell.angle_alpha   90.00
_cell.angle_beta   90.00
_cell.angle_gamma   90.00
#
_symmetry.space_group_name_H-M   'P 1'
#
loop_
_entity.id
_entity.type
_entity.pdbx_description
1 polymer ?
#
loop_
_entity_poly.entity_id
_entity_poly.type
_entity_poly.pdbx_seq_one_letter_code
_entity_poly.pdbx_strand_id
1 'polypeptide(L)' 'MSNKEKKELYHSELVRYGVTFDKAAEAAKILASGKPDELLTEKEIERVNEVCEAWLSKHKRYKNLNPLLAKHKRHSH' A
#
# COMPACT_ATOMS: atom_id res chain seq x y z
N MET A 1 -15.84 -10.07 1.73
CA MET A 1 -14.91 -9.81 0.61
C MET A 1 -14.18 -11.08 0.25
N SER A 2 -14.25 -11.48 -1.01
CA SER A 2 -13.49 -12.57 -1.62
C SER A 2 -11.99 -12.25 -1.68
N ASN A 3 -11.16 -13.27 -1.86
CA ASN A 3 -9.70 -13.06 -2.05
C ASN A 3 -9.38 -12.21 -3.28
N LYS A 4 -10.25 -12.25 -4.31
CA LYS A 4 -10.11 -11.38 -5.48
C LYS A 4 -10.32 -9.92 -5.12
N GLU A 5 -11.42 -9.60 -4.44
CA GLU A 5 -11.72 -8.23 -4.00
C GLU A 5 -10.64 -7.69 -3.05
N LYS A 6 -10.16 -8.51 -2.10
CA LYS A 6 -9.06 -8.14 -1.21
C LYS A 6 -7.78 -7.82 -1.99
N LYS A 7 -7.43 -8.65 -2.98
CA LYS A 7 -6.26 -8.44 -3.82
C LYS A 7 -6.36 -7.12 -4.60
N GLU A 8 -7.51 -6.86 -5.22
CA GLU A 8 -7.74 -5.62 -5.98
C GLU A 8 -7.67 -4.38 -5.08
N LEU A 9 -8.22 -4.47 -3.86
CA LEU A 9 -8.15 -3.39 -2.87
C LEU A 9 -6.71 -3.10 -2.44
N TYR A 10 -5.96 -4.13 -2.02
CA TYR A 10 -4.55 -3.96 -1.61
C TYR A 10 -3.70 -3.45 -2.76
N HIS A 11 -3.86 -4.00 -3.95
CA HIS A 11 -3.11 -3.56 -5.12
C HIS A 11 -3.35 -2.09 -5.44
N SER A 12 -4.62 -1.66 -5.43
CA SER A 12 -5.00 -0.27 -5.70
C SER A 12 -4.40 0.70 -4.69
N GLU A 13 -4.47 0.38 -3.39
CA GLU A 13 -3.90 1.25 -2.35
C GLU A 13 -2.37 1.29 -2.41
N LEU A 14 -1.71 0.17 -2.69
CA LEU A 14 -0.26 0.13 -2.82
C LEU A 14 0.22 1.00 -4.00
N VAL A 15 -0.42 0.87 -5.17
CA VAL A 15 -0.09 1.66 -6.36
C VAL A 15 -0.39 3.14 -6.13
N ARG A 16 -1.53 3.48 -5.51
CA ARG A 16 -1.94 4.85 -5.22
C ARG A 16 -0.87 5.65 -4.47
N TYR A 17 -0.15 5.01 -3.56
CA TYR A 17 0.91 5.65 -2.78
C TYR A 17 2.32 5.41 -3.32
N GLY A 18 2.43 4.94 -4.57
CA GLY A 18 3.68 4.94 -5.32
C GLY A 18 4.52 3.68 -5.19
N VAL A 19 3.94 2.55 -4.78
CA VAL A 19 4.56 1.24 -4.96
C VAL A 19 4.44 0.85 -6.44
N THR A 20 5.52 0.32 -7.02
CA THR A 20 5.54 -0.15 -8.41
C THR A 20 4.51 -1.26 -8.63
N PHE A 21 3.86 -1.26 -9.79
CA PHE A 21 2.74 -2.14 -10.12
C PHE A 21 3.00 -3.62 -9.83
N ASP A 22 4.16 -4.14 -10.24
CA ASP A 22 4.51 -5.55 -10.08
C ASP A 22 4.71 -5.93 -8.60
N LYS A 23 5.48 -5.13 -7.85
CA LYS A 23 5.67 -5.32 -6.40
C LYS A 23 4.35 -5.25 -5.65
N ALA A 24 3.49 -4.31 -6.03
CA ALA A 24 2.15 -4.19 -5.45
C ALA A 24 1.30 -5.44 -5.74
N ALA A 25 1.40 -6.01 -6.95
CA ALA A 25 0.60 -7.17 -7.35
C ALA A 25 0.99 -8.43 -6.58
N GLU A 26 2.29 -8.62 -6.35
CA GLU A 26 2.83 -9.74 -5.57
C GLU A 26 2.44 -9.62 -4.09
N ALA A 27 2.71 -8.47 -3.46
CA ALA A 27 2.35 -8.24 -2.07
C ALA A 27 0.83 -8.34 -1.84
N ALA A 28 0.02 -7.79 -2.76
CA ALA A 28 -1.44 -7.88 -2.68
C ALA A 28 -1.93 -9.33 -2.77
N LYS A 29 -1.29 -10.19 -3.57
CA LYS A 29 -1.63 -11.62 -3.64
C LYS A 29 -1.35 -12.32 -2.31
N ILE A 30 -0.21 -12.02 -1.67
CA ILE A 30 0.19 -12.59 -0.38
C ILE A 30 -0.77 -12.11 0.71
N LEU A 31 -0.99 -10.79 0.82
CA LEU A 31 -1.91 -10.18 1.80
C LEU A 31 -3.35 -10.68 1.64
N ALA A 32 -3.83 -10.79 0.39
CA ALA A 32 -5.19 -11.27 0.12
C ALA A 32 -5.39 -12.75 0.47
N SER A 33 -4.31 -13.54 0.54
CA SER A 33 -4.38 -14.94 0.96
C SER A 33 -4.79 -15.10 2.42
N GLY A 34 -4.58 -14.05 3.24
CA GLY A 34 -4.93 -14.05 4.66
C GLY A 34 -4.16 -15.08 5.49
N LYS A 35 -3.08 -15.65 4.92
CA LYS A 35 -2.20 -16.55 5.66
C LYS A 35 -1.53 -15.79 6.80
N PRO A 36 -1.45 -16.38 8.01
CA PRO A 36 -0.59 -15.85 9.06
C PRO A 36 0.87 -15.93 8.62
N ASP A 37 1.71 -15.05 9.17
CA ASP A 37 3.12 -14.96 8.83
C ASP A 37 3.88 -16.28 9.04
N GLU A 38 3.45 -17.11 10.00
CA GLU A 38 3.98 -18.45 10.26
C GLU A 38 3.86 -19.42 9.07
N LEU A 39 2.92 -19.17 8.15
CA LEU A 39 2.68 -19.96 6.94
C LEU A 39 3.25 -19.32 5.68
N LEU A 40 3.92 -18.17 5.81
CA LEU A 40 4.61 -17.50 4.72
C LEU A 40 6.09 -17.91 4.71
N THR A 41 6.64 -17.97 3.51
CA THR A 41 8.10 -18.12 3.36
C THR A 41 8.81 -16.83 3.74
N GLU A 42 10.08 -16.92 4.17
CA GLU A 42 10.89 -15.73 4.49
C GLU A 42 10.90 -14.70 3.34
N LYS A 43 10.93 -15.17 2.09
CA LYS A 43 10.87 -14.31 0.91
C LYS A 43 9.52 -13.59 0.76
N GLU A 44 8.41 -14.26 1.06
CA GLU A 44 7.08 -13.64 1.04
C GLU A 44 6.96 -12.58 2.14
N ILE A 45 7.48 -12.88 3.34
CA ILE A 45 7.53 -11.94 4.47
C ILE A 45 8.37 -10.72 4.11
N GLU A 46 9.60 -10.92 3.62
CA GLU A 46 10.49 -9.85 3.20
C GLU A 46 9.83 -8.97 2.12
N ARG A 47 9.17 -9.59 1.13
CA ARG A 47 8.48 -8.87 0.06
C ARG A 47 7.32 -8.02 0.56
N VAL A 48 6.49 -8.58 1.45
CA VAL A 48 5.37 -7.84 2.05
C VAL A 48 5.90 -6.70 2.91
N ASN A 49 6.94 -6.93 3.71
CA ASN A 49 7.55 -5.91 4.57
C ASN A 49 8.14 -4.76 3.74
N GLU A 50 8.92 -5.05 2.70
CA GLU A 50 9.48 -4.05 1.79
C GLU A 50 8.40 -3.12 1.23
N VAL A 51 7.30 -3.73 0.76
CA VAL A 51 6.19 -3.02 0.12
C VAL A 51 5.38 -2.21 1.15
N CYS A 52 5.08 -2.78 2.31
CA CYS A 52 4.34 -2.12 3.38
C CYS A 52 5.13 -0.95 3.97
N GLU A 53 6.43 -1.09 4.20
CA GLU A 53 7.34 -0.02 4.64
C GLU A 53 7.35 1.15 3.65
N ALA A 54 7.51 0.85 2.36
CA ALA A 54 7.48 1.85 1.29
C ALA A 54 6.13 2.59 1.26
N TRP A 55 5.03 1.84 1.35
CA TRP A 55 3.68 2.39 1.40
C TRP A 55 3.48 3.29 2.62
N LEU A 56 3.85 2.84 3.82
CA LEU A 56 3.72 3.60 5.07
C LEU A 56 4.49 4.93 5.00
N SER A 57 5.72 4.91 4.51
CA SER A 57 6.55 6.10 4.35
C SER A 57 5.90 7.13 3.41
N LYS A 58 5.38 6.66 2.26
CA LYS A 58 4.73 7.52 1.26
C LYS A 58 3.37 8.03 1.73
N HIS A 59 2.56 7.18 2.35
CA HIS A 59 1.27 7.51 2.91
C HIS A 59 1.39 8.54 4.05
N LYS A 60 2.40 8.40 4.93
CA LYS A 60 2.70 9.41 5.96
C LYS A 60 3.06 10.76 5.36
N ARG A 61 3.89 10.79 4.32
CA ARG A 61 4.21 12.03 3.58
C ARG A 61 2.96 12.64 2.94
N TYR A 62 2.14 11.83 2.28
CA TYR A 62 0.89 12.28 1.68
C TYR A 62 -0.06 12.88 2.73
N LYS A 63 -0.24 12.21 3.88
CA LYS A 63 -1.08 12.72 4.98
C LYS A 63 -0.57 14.04 5.55
N ASN A 64 0.74 14.24 5.60
CA ASN A 64 1.32 15.51 6.05
C ASN A 64 1.20 16.63 4.99
N LEU A 65 1.26 16.28 3.70
CA LEU A 65 1.12 17.23 2.60
C LEU A 65 -0.33 17.63 2.34
N ASN A 66 -1.28 16.70 2.47
CA ASN A 66 -2.69 16.95 2.12
C ASN A 66 -3.31 18.15 2.86
N PRO A 67 -3.09 18.36 4.18
CA PRO A 67 -3.52 19.57 4.88
C PRO A 67 -2.86 20.85 4.36
N LEU A 68 -1.59 20.78 3.95
CA LEU A 68 -0.85 21.93 3.41
C LEU A 68 -1.37 22.31 2.02
N LEU A 69 -1.62 21.32 1.17
CA LEU A 69 -2.22 21.51 -0.15
C LEU A 69 -3.65 22.06 -0.04
N ALA A 70 -4.43 21.58 0.93
CA ALA A 70 -5.79 22.08 1.17
C ALA A 70 -5.81 23.54 1.64
N LYS A 71 -4.82 23.98 2.44
CA LYS A 71 -4.67 25.39 2.86
C LYS A 71 -4.29 26.29 1.69
N HIS A 72 -3.38 25.86 0.82
CA HIS A 72 -2.96 26.66 -0.34
C HIS A 72 -4.11 26.91 -1.31
N LYS A 73 -4.96 25.91 -1.56
CA LYS A 73 -6.15 26.06 -2.42
C LYS A 73 -7.20 27.04 -1.88
N ARG A 74 -7.23 27.33 -0.57
CA ARG A 74 -8.19 28.27 0.03
C ARG A 74 -7.74 29.74 -0.01
N HIS A 75 -6.46 29.99 -0.27
CA HIS A 75 -5.89 31.35 -0.31
C HIS A 75 -5.69 31.89 -1.74
N SER A 76 -5.93 31.09 -2.78
CA SER A 76 -5.83 31.51 -4.19
C SER A 76 -7.16 31.98 -4.80
N HIS A 77 -8.10 32.49 -4.00
CA HIS A 77 -9.40 32.99 -4.47
C HIS A 77 -9.67 34.38 -3.91
#